data_AF-A0A5K1D3W4-F1
#
_entry.id   AF-A0A5K1D3W4-F1
#
_cell.length_a   1.000
_cell.length_b   1.000
_cell.length_c   1.000
_cell.angle_alpha   90.00
_cell.angle_beta   90.00
_cell.angle_gamma   90.00
#
_symmetry.space_group_name_H-M   'P 1'
#
loop_
_entity.id
_entity.type
_entity.pdbx_description
1 polymer ?
#
loop_
_entity_poly.entity_id
_entity_poly.type
_entity_poly.pdbx_seq_one_letter_code
_entity_poly.pdbx_strand_id
1 'polypeptide(L)' 'GSISISLTLRQTSLCFVCTHLTSGQKEGDEIRRNSDVIEILRKTRFPLSHRFSGPLSSPDNILGH' A
#
# COMPACT_ATOMS: atom_id res chain seq x y z
N GLY A 1 -3.32 10.78 4.45
CA GLY A 1 -3.74 9.55 5.13
C GLY A 1 -4.20 8.50 4.12
N SER A 2 -4.14 7.21 4.45
CA SER A 2 -4.46 6.13 3.50
C SER A 2 -5.20 4.96 4.14
N ILE A 3 -5.97 4.24 3.32
CA ILE A 3 -6.55 2.93 3.63
C ILE A 3 -6.12 1.97 2.51
N SER A 4 -5.70 0.77 2.89
CA SER A 4 -5.24 -0.26 1.94
C SER A 4 -5.87 -1.62 2.23
N ILE A 5 -6.24 -2.33 1.17
CA ILE A 5 -6.77 -3.70 1.22
C ILE A 5 -5.92 -4.57 0.29
N SER A 6 -5.54 -5.76 0.76
CA SER A 6 -4.90 -6.80 -0.05
C SER A 6 -5.75 -8.06 -0.04
N LEU A 7 -5.87 -8.70 -1.20
CA LEU A 7 -6.64 -9.94 -1.40
C LEU A 7 -5.98 -10.82 -2.45
N THR A 8 -6.22 -12.13 -2.35
CA THR A 8 -5.76 -13.10 -3.36
C THR A 8 -6.97 -13.63 -4.13
N LEU A 9 -6.98 -13.43 -5.45
CA LEU A 9 -8.01 -13.95 -6.35
C LEU A 9 -7.40 -15.06 -7.22
N ARG A 10 -7.83 -16.30 -6.98
CA ARG A 10 -7.21 -17.51 -7.55
C ARG A 10 -5.72 -17.59 -7.21
N GLN A 11 -4.84 -17.28 -8.15
CA GLN A 11 -3.38 -17.28 -7.98
C GLN A 11 -2.77 -15.88 -8.15
N THR A 12 -3.59 -14.82 -8.13
CA THR A 12 -3.13 -13.43 -8.31
C THR A 12 -3.36 -12.64 -7.03
N SER A 13 -2.32 -11.98 -6.55
CA SER A 13 -2.42 -11.04 -5.43
C SER A 13 -2.78 -9.65 -5.95
N LEU A 14 -3.78 -9.02 -5.34
CA LEU A 14 -4.25 -7.67 -5.69
C LEU A 14 -4.19 -6.77 -4.46
N CYS A 15 -3.73 -5.53 -4.64
CA CYS A 15 -3.74 -4.50 -3.62
C CYS A 15 -4.47 -3.26 -4.13
N PHE A 16 -5.33 -2.69 -3.29
CA PHE A 16 -5.99 -1.42 -3.53
C PHE A 16 -5.60 -0.44 -2.43
N VAL A 17 -5.17 0.76 -2.84
CA VAL A 17 -4.82 1.84 -1.91
C VAL A 17 -5.64 3.09 -2.23
N CYS A 18 -6.43 3.52 -1.26
CA CYS A 18 -7.08 4.81 -1.28
C CYS A 18 -6.24 5.79 -0.45
N THR A 19 -5.95 6.97 -1.01
CA THR A 19 -5.12 7.97 -0.35
C THR A 19 -5.78 9.35 -0.38
N HIS A 20 -5.53 10.13 0.67
CA HIS A 20 -5.77 11.55 0.72
C HIS A 20 -4.43 12.23 1.02
N LEU A 21 -3.87 12.90 0.03
CA LEU A 21 -2.55 13.55 0.09
C LEU A 21 -2.67 15.03 0.41
N THR A 22 -1.53 15.67 0.67
CA THR A 22 -1.41 17.12 0.85
C THR A 22 -2.01 17.88 -0.35
N SER A 23 -2.97 18.75 -0.09
CA SER A 23 -3.56 19.65 -1.10
C SER A 23 -2.78 20.97 -1.18
N GLY A 24 -3.09 21.80 -2.18
CA GLY A 24 -2.48 23.13 -2.35
C GLY A 24 -1.41 23.22 -3.45
N GLN A 25 -1.04 24.46 -3.77
CA GLN A 25 -0.09 24.83 -4.83
C GLN A 25 1.03 25.75 -4.32
N LYS A 26 1.24 25.84 -3.01
CA LYS A 26 2.34 26.62 -2.44
C LYS A 26 3.67 25.92 -2.68
N GLU A 27 4.74 26.70 -2.59
CA GLU A 27 6.09 26.14 -2.60
C GLU A 27 6.25 25.08 -1.49
N GLY A 28 6.79 23.92 -1.87
CA GLY A 28 6.94 22.76 -0.99
C GLY A 28 5.73 21.83 -0.91
N ASP A 29 4.53 22.20 -1.42
CA ASP A 29 3.37 21.28 -1.39
C ASP A 29 3.59 20.04 -2.27
N GLU A 30 4.35 20.17 -3.36
CA GLU A 30 4.78 19.02 -4.17
C GLU A 30 5.68 18.07 -3.39
N ILE A 31 6.66 18.61 -2.65
CA ILE A 31 7.56 17.82 -1.82
C ILE A 31 6.78 17.11 -0.70
N ARG A 32 5.81 17.80 -0.08
CA ARG A 32 4.92 17.22 0.93
C ARG A 32 4.06 16.09 0.36
N ARG A 33 3.45 16.26 -0.82
CA ARG A 33 2.72 15.18 -1.51
C ARG A 33 3.59 13.96 -1.80
N ASN A 34 4.81 14.18 -2.28
CA ASN A 34 5.75 13.08 -2.53
C ASN A 34 6.13 12.38 -1.21
N SER A 35 6.30 13.15 -0.14
CA SER A 35 6.57 12.62 1.21
C SER A 35 5.40 11.80 1.75
N ASP A 36 4.16 12.23 1.53
CA ASP A 36 2.96 11.47 1.89
C ASP A 36 2.94 10.11 1.19
N VAL A 37 3.26 10.07 -0.11
CA VAL A 37 3.34 8.81 -0.89
C VAL A 37 4.40 7.88 -0.30
N ILE A 38 5.60 8.39 -0.02
CA ILE A 38 6.68 7.61 0.58
C ILE A 38 6.26 7.04 1.94
N GLU A 39 5.60 7.85 2.77
CA GLU A 39 5.13 7.42 4.09
C GLU A 39 4.04 6.34 3.98
N ILE A 40 3.10 6.50 3.04
CA ILE A 40 2.05 5.51 2.76
C ILE A 40 2.68 4.19 2.33
N LEU A 41 3.61 4.21 1.36
CA LEU A 41 4.31 3.00 0.92
C LEU A 41 5.05 2.30 2.07
N ARG A 42 5.70 3.08 2.94
CA ARG A 42 6.44 2.55 4.09
C ARG A 42 5.52 1.94 5.16
N LYS A 43 4.34 2.53 5.36
CA LYS A 43 3.40 2.13 6.42
C LYS A 43 2.43 1.02 5.97
N THR A 44 2.15 0.90 4.68
CA THR A 44 1.27 -0.15 4.16
C THR A 44 1.93 -1.52 4.24
N ARG A 45 1.47 -2.32 5.21
CA ARG A 45 1.88 -3.71 5.43
C ARG A 45 0.67 -4.62 5.42
N PHE A 46 0.84 -5.83 4.91
CA PHE A 46 -0.21 -6.84 4.90
C PHE A 46 0.16 -7.95 5.88
N PRO A 47 -0.67 -8.25 6.88
CA PRO A 47 -0.40 -9.36 7.77
C PRO A 47 -0.45 -10.66 6.97
N LEU A 48 0.56 -11.52 7.16
CA LEU A 48 0.56 -12.87 6.63
C LEU A 48 -0.68 -13.60 7.14
N SER A 49 -1.66 -13.79 6.25
CA SER A 49 -2.80 -14.64 6.56
C SER A 49 -2.31 -16.08 6.55
N HIS A 50 -2.12 -16.66 7.74
CA HIS A 50 -1.81 -18.08 7.97
C HIS A 50 -2.82 -19.06 7.34
N ARG A 51 -3.82 -18.59 6.59
CA ARG A 51 -4.90 -19.38 6.00
C ARG A 51 -4.57 -20.02 4.64
N PHE A 52 -3.39 -19.78 4.07
CA PHE A 52 -3.00 -20.41 2.80
C PHE A 52 -1.61 -21.02 2.90
N SER A 53 -1.56 -22.30 3.28
CA SER A 53 -0.40 -23.18 3.11
C SER A 53 -0.30 -23.60 1.63
N GLY A 54 0.04 -22.66 0.76
CA GLY A 54 0.28 -22.86 -0.68
C GLY A 54 1.38 -21.91 -1.22
N PRO A 55 1.88 -22.11 -2.45
CA PRO A 55 3.15 -21.52 -2.93
C PRO A 55 3.14 -19.99 -3.15
N LEU A 56 2.02 -19.33 -2.90
CA LEU A 56 1.82 -17.90 -3.12
C LEU A 56 1.69 -17.24 -1.75
N SER A 57 2.82 -16.97 -1.10
CA SER A 57 2.81 -16.14 0.11
C SER A 57 2.29 -14.76 -0.27
N SER A 58 1.24 -14.29 0.41
CA SER A 58 0.80 -12.89 0.29
C SER A 58 1.99 -11.97 0.57
N PRO A 59 2.20 -10.92 -0.23
CA PRO A 59 3.34 -10.02 -0.02
C PRO A 59 3.23 -9.28 1.31
N ASP A 60 4.34 -9.13 2.02
CA ASP A 60 4.38 -8.56 3.37
C ASP A 60 4.11 -7.05 3.40
N ASN A 61 4.31 -6.38 2.27
CA ASN A 61 4.13 -4.94 2.09
C ASN A 61 3.81 -4.61 0.63
N ILE A 62 3.43 -3.36 0.39
CA ILE A 62 3.01 -2.90 -0.94
C ILE A 62 4.09 -2.91 -2.01
N LEU A 63 5.37 -2.79 -1.65
CA LEU A 63 6.48 -2.86 -2.63
C LEU A 63 6.79 -4.30 -3.06
N GLY A 64 6.22 -5.30 -2.38
CA GLY A 64 6.33 -6.71 -2.74
C GLY A 64 5.15 -7.26 -3.54
N HIS A 65 4.11 -6.45 -3.80
CA HIS A 65 3.00 -6.79 -4.70
C HIS A 65 3.42 -6.63 -6.16
#